data_AF-A0AAD8J9M4-F1
#
_entry.id   AF-A0AAD8J9M4-F1
#
_cell.length_a   1.000
_cell.length_b   1.000
_cell.length_c   1.000
_cell.angle_alpha   90.00
_cell.angle_beta   90.00
_cell.angle_gamma   90.00
#
_symmetry.space_group_name_H-M   'P 1'
#
loop_
_entity.id
_entity.type
_entity.pdbx_description
1 polymer ?
#
loop_
_entity_poly.entity_id
_entity_poly.type
_entity_poly.pdbx_seq_one_letter_code
_entity_poly.pdbx_strand_id
1 'polypeptide(L)'
;MSIQHLLQMYTFHKIMVVKEVIVNPSHVYFSQDRGGERSEEVIVNPSQELKRPVGRKDAKEIEKKRKRSKNEHDDGGAAILEQLRADHLESKKQRNEHLKEMIQLAKERTEREKERDEREKKIEAHEQSEGDAKIMAVDTSVMGDIEREYFNSRKKEIIERIRTRSTTT
;
A
#
# COMPACT_ATOMS: atom_id res chain seq x y z
N MET A 1 -29.15 5.27 10.78
CA MET A 1 -28.82 4.70 9.45
C MET A 1 -28.48 3.23 9.62
N SER A 2 -29.15 2.35 8.89
CA SER A 2 -29.02 0.89 9.04
C SER A 2 -27.74 0.37 8.38
N ILE A 3 -27.06 -0.58 9.02
CA ILE A 3 -25.85 -1.26 8.53
C ILE A 3 -26.07 -1.89 7.13
N GLN A 4 -27.31 -2.23 6.80
CA GLN A 4 -27.67 -2.75 5.48
C GLN A 4 -27.48 -1.72 4.35
N HIS A 5 -27.68 -0.42 4.62
CA HIS A 5 -27.44 0.62 3.61
C HIS A 5 -25.94 0.86 3.36
N LEU A 6 -25.09 0.63 4.38
CA LEU A 6 -23.65 0.78 4.24
C LEU A 6 -23.04 -0.35 3.38
N LEU A 7 -23.54 -1.58 3.53
CA LEU A 7 -23.09 -2.71 2.71
C LEU A 7 -23.52 -2.57 1.24
N GLN A 8 -24.71 -2.01 0.98
CA GLN A 8 -25.20 -1.78 -0.38
C GLN A 8 -24.38 -0.71 -1.11
N MET A 9 -23.93 0.33 -0.40
CA MET A 9 -23.04 1.34 -0.98
C MET A 9 -21.65 0.80 -1.31
N TYR A 10 -21.13 -0.12 -0.48
CA TYR A 10 -19.80 -0.71 -0.69
C TYR A 10 -19.75 -1.68 -1.88
N THR A 11 -20.84 -2.39 -2.18
CA THR A 11 -20.90 -3.29 -3.35
C THR A 11 -21.01 -2.53 -4.67
N PHE A 12 -21.70 -1.39 -4.71
CA PHE A 12 -21.78 -0.55 -5.91
C PHE A 12 -20.42 0.05 -6.32
N HIS A 13 -19.59 0.43 -5.34
CA HIS A 13 -18.28 1.03 -5.63
C HIS A 13 -17.28 0.01 -6.21
N LYS A 14 -17.41 -1.27 -5.88
CA LYS A 14 -16.52 -2.34 -6.36
C LYS A 14 -16.80 -2.75 -7.82
N ILE A 15 -18.02 -2.53 -8.30
CA ILE A 15 -18.43 -2.91 -9.67
C ILE A 15 -18.08 -1.82 -10.69
N MET A 16 -17.94 -0.56 -10.27
CA MET A 16 -17.60 0.56 -11.17
C MET A 16 -16.11 0.64 -11.56
N VAL A 17 -15.19 0.03 -10.80
CA VAL A 17 -13.74 0.16 -11.04
C VAL A 17 -13.22 -0.82 -12.12
N VAL A 18 -14.06 -1.72 -12.64
CA VAL A 18 -13.64 -2.76 -13.61
C VAL A 18 -13.93 -2.37 -15.07
N LYS A 19 -14.31 -1.12 -15.36
CA LYS A 19 -14.64 -0.65 -16.72
C LYS A 19 -13.78 0.54 -17.20
N GLU A 20 -12.50 0.57 -16.88
CA GLU A 20 -11.52 1.41 -17.58
C GLU A 20 -10.69 0.50 -18.51
N VAL A 21 -11.13 0.33 -19.76
CA VAL A 21 -10.58 1.05 -20.94
C VAL A 21 -9.14 0.60 -21.24
N ILE A 22 -9.04 -0.58 -21.85
CA ILE A 22 -7.85 -0.98 -22.63
C ILE A 22 -7.99 -0.31 -24.00
N VAL A 23 -7.26 0.79 -24.22
CA VAL A 23 -7.10 1.38 -25.56
C VAL A 23 -5.73 0.99 -26.08
N ASN A 24 -5.73 0.13 -27.09
CA ASN A 24 -4.57 -0.16 -27.95
C ASN A 24 -4.26 1.07 -28.83
N PRO A 25 -3.03 1.62 -28.84
CA PRO A 25 -2.66 2.72 -29.71
C PRO A 25 -1.97 2.22 -31.00
N SER A 26 -2.61 1.32 -31.74
CA SER A 26 -2.11 0.85 -33.04
C SER A 26 -3.14 1.05 -34.15
N HIS A 27 -3.53 2.30 -34.38
CA HIS A 27 -4.27 2.67 -35.59
C HIS A 27 -3.89 4.08 -36.05
N VAL A 28 -2.72 4.22 -36.68
CA VAL A 28 -2.39 5.40 -37.48
C VAL A 28 -2.99 5.18 -38.86
N TYR A 29 -4.10 5.88 -39.15
CA TYR A 29 -4.67 5.98 -40.49
C TYR A 29 -3.77 6.91 -41.33
N PHE A 30 -3.05 6.36 -42.30
CA PHE A 30 -2.50 7.15 -43.41
C PHE A 30 -3.54 7.19 -44.52
N SER A 31 -4.22 8.32 -44.70
CA SER A 31 -5.08 8.53 -45.87
C SER A 31 -4.19 8.85 -47.08
N GLN A 32 -4.24 7.96 -48.07
CA GLN A 32 -3.72 8.13 -49.42
C GLN A 32 -4.88 8.56 -50.32
N ASP A 33 -4.86 9.79 -50.83
CA ASP A 33 -5.64 10.23 -52.00
C ASP A 33 -4.78 11.30 -52.72
N ARG A 34 -4.07 10.97 -53.81
CA ARG A 34 -4.49 10.96 -55.23
C ARG A 34 -5.10 12.28 -55.70
N GLY A 35 -4.44 12.92 -56.69
CA GLY A 35 -5.06 13.94 -57.52
C GLY A 35 -4.03 14.90 -58.11
N GLY A 36 -3.44 14.54 -59.25
CA GLY A 36 -2.70 15.49 -60.06
C GLY A 36 -3.66 16.44 -60.78
N GLU A 37 -3.22 17.68 -61.01
CA GLU A 37 -3.31 18.37 -62.30
C GLU A 37 -2.66 19.76 -62.24
N ARG A 38 -2.13 20.14 -63.41
CA ARG A 38 -1.86 21.48 -63.93
C ARG A 38 -0.55 22.21 -63.58
N SER A 39 0.22 22.33 -64.66
CA SER A 39 1.36 23.19 -64.96
C SER A 39 1.12 24.68 -64.66
N GLU A 40 2.07 25.28 -63.95
CA GLU A 40 2.34 26.72 -64.02
C GLU A 40 3.78 26.93 -64.52
N GLU A 41 3.88 27.70 -65.60
CA GLU A 41 5.11 28.07 -66.27
C GLU A 41 6.03 28.85 -65.32
N VAL A 42 7.22 28.31 -65.05
CA VAL A 42 8.23 28.97 -64.21
C VAL A 42 8.89 30.09 -65.02
N ILE A 43 8.56 31.33 -64.69
CA ILE A 43 9.30 32.52 -65.12
C ILE A 43 10.65 32.51 -64.40
N VAL A 44 11.73 32.23 -65.14
CA VAL A 44 13.10 32.24 -64.61
C VAL A 44 13.61 33.68 -64.54
N ASN A 45 13.68 34.22 -63.32
CA ASN A 45 14.34 35.50 -63.02
C ASN A 45 15.87 35.36 -63.21
N PRO A 46 16.53 36.09 -64.12
CA PRO A 46 17.95 35.88 -64.45
C PRO A 46 18.92 36.58 -63.48
N SER A 47 18.57 36.73 -62.20
CA SER A 47 19.40 37.45 -61.21
C SER A 47 19.62 36.69 -59.90
N GLN A 48 19.34 35.40 -59.86
CA GLN A 48 19.86 34.57 -58.78
C GLN A 48 21.33 34.26 -59.09
N GLU A 49 22.24 35.01 -58.46
CA GLU A 49 23.63 34.61 -58.31
C GLU A 49 23.67 33.18 -57.78
N LEU A 50 23.88 32.21 -58.67
CA LEU A 50 24.09 30.81 -58.32
C LEU A 50 25.37 30.75 -57.49
N LYS A 51 25.22 30.85 -56.16
CA LYS A 51 26.31 30.61 -55.21
C LYS A 51 26.90 29.26 -55.56
N ARG A 52 28.19 29.26 -55.91
CA ARG A 52 28.92 28.03 -56.23
C ARG A 52 28.70 27.01 -55.12
N PRO A 53 28.46 25.73 -55.45
CA PRO A 53 28.26 24.71 -54.44
C PRO A 53 29.45 24.71 -53.49
N VAL A 54 29.14 24.87 -52.20
CA VAL A 54 30.14 24.90 -51.13
C VAL A 54 30.97 23.63 -51.24
N GLY A 55 32.30 23.79 -51.35
CA GLY A 55 33.20 22.66 -51.49
C GLY A 55 33.02 21.69 -50.33
N ARG A 56 33.22 20.39 -50.59
CA ARG A 56 33.07 19.33 -49.58
C ARG A 56 33.87 19.59 -48.28
N LYS A 57 34.97 20.35 -48.38
CA LYS A 57 35.78 20.79 -47.24
C LYS A 57 35.10 21.89 -46.43
N ASP A 58 34.60 22.92 -47.09
CA ASP A 58 33.93 24.06 -46.46
C ASP A 58 32.58 23.66 -45.86
N ALA A 59 31.85 22.75 -46.51
CA ALA A 59 30.62 22.18 -45.98
C ALA A 59 30.88 21.40 -44.68
N LYS A 60 31.97 20.62 -44.65
CA LYS A 60 32.39 19.87 -43.47
C LYS A 60 32.88 20.80 -42.35
N GLU A 61 33.48 21.94 -42.68
CA GLU A 61 33.90 22.94 -41.70
C GLU A 61 32.71 23.68 -41.08
N ILE A 62 31.73 24.08 -41.89
CA ILE A 62 30.47 24.70 -41.41
C ILE A 62 29.70 23.71 -40.53
N GLU A 63 29.63 22.43 -40.92
CA GLU A 63 29.01 21.37 -40.13
C GLU A 63 29.77 21.15 -38.81
N LYS A 64 31.11 21.15 -38.83
CA LYS A 64 31.94 21.02 -37.63
C LYS A 64 31.78 22.19 -36.67
N LYS A 65 31.68 23.42 -37.19
CA LYS A 65 31.42 24.63 -36.40
C LYS A 65 30.02 24.61 -35.77
N ARG A 66 28.99 24.16 -36.51
CA ARG A 66 27.62 23.94 -35.99
C ARG A 66 27.51 22.85 -34.93
N LYS A 67 28.32 21.79 -35.03
CA LYS A 67 28.35 20.72 -34.02
C LYS A 67 29.09 21.12 -32.75
N ARG A 68 30.15 21.92 -32.86
CA ARG A 68 30.90 22.42 -31.69
C ARG A 68 30.06 23.33 -30.80
N SER A 69 29.26 24.21 -31.38
CA SER A 69 28.37 25.11 -30.60
C SER A 69 27.19 24.41 -29.91
N LYS A 70 26.99 23.10 -30.15
CA LYS A 70 25.91 22.31 -29.53
C LYS A 70 26.37 21.47 -28.33
N ASN A 71 27.67 21.45 -28.05
CA ASN A 71 28.29 20.56 -27.06
C ASN A 71 28.88 21.30 -25.84
N GLU A 72 28.68 22.61 -25.69
CA GLU A 72 29.36 23.39 -24.65
C GLU A 72 28.54 23.65 -23.38
N HIS A 73 27.38 23.04 -23.20
CA HIS A 73 26.68 23.03 -21.91
C HIS A 73 25.86 21.74 -21.74
N ASP A 74 26.51 20.64 -21.34
CA ASP A 74 25.83 19.43 -20.86
C ASP A 74 26.00 19.23 -19.34
N ASP A 75 26.35 20.30 -18.62
CA ASP A 75 26.47 20.28 -17.16
C ASP A 75 25.10 20.16 -16.47
N GLY A 76 24.01 20.53 -17.16
CA GLY A 76 22.64 20.41 -16.65
C GLY A 76 22.14 18.97 -16.59
N GLY A 77 22.50 18.13 -17.57
CA GLY A 77 22.07 16.73 -17.61
C GLY A 77 22.66 15.90 -16.46
N ALA A 78 23.93 16.12 -16.16
CA ALA A 78 24.62 15.49 -15.03
C ALA A 78 24.04 15.91 -13.67
N ALA A 79 23.77 17.21 -13.47
CA ALA A 79 23.16 17.72 -12.25
C ALA A 79 21.73 17.17 -12.03
N ILE A 80 20.93 17.03 -13.08
CA ILE A 80 19.58 16.43 -13.01
C ILE A 80 19.67 14.94 -12.62
N LEU A 81 20.62 14.21 -13.20
CA LEU A 81 20.84 12.79 -12.87
C LEU A 81 21.32 12.60 -11.42
N GLU A 82 22.13 13.51 -10.90
CA GLU A 82 22.59 13.51 -9.51
C GLU A 82 21.44 13.82 -8.54
N GLN A 83 20.62 14.82 -8.86
CA GLN A 83 19.42 15.15 -8.08
C GLN A 83 18.44 13.96 -8.02
N LEU A 84 18.16 13.32 -9.16
CA LEU A 84 17.28 12.15 -9.20
C LEU A 84 17.82 10.97 -8.37
N ARG A 85 19.15 10.80 -8.30
CA ARG A 85 19.76 9.77 -7.45
C ARG A 85 19.60 10.11 -5.97
N ALA A 86 19.80 11.38 -5.60
CA ALA A 86 19.61 11.86 -4.24
C ALA A 86 18.16 11.69 -3.79
N ASP A 87 17.19 12.15 -4.59
CA ASP A 87 15.76 12.05 -4.32
C ASP A 87 15.32 10.59 -4.15
N HIS A 88 15.82 9.69 -5.01
CA HIS A 88 15.50 8.27 -4.92
C HIS A 88 16.09 7.62 -3.66
N LEU A 89 17.28 8.04 -3.23
CA LEU A 89 17.90 7.57 -1.99
C LEU A 89 17.13 8.08 -0.76
N GLU A 90 16.72 9.35 -0.77
CA GLU A 90 15.92 9.95 0.29
C GLU A 90 14.53 9.29 0.39
N SER A 91 13.86 9.07 -0.74
CA SER A 91 12.59 8.34 -0.80
C SER A 91 12.71 6.91 -0.25
N LYS A 92 13.81 6.21 -0.56
CA LYS A 92 14.08 4.89 0.03
C LYS A 92 14.30 4.96 1.54
N LYS A 93 15.01 5.99 2.02
CA LYS A 93 15.23 6.20 3.45
C LYS A 93 13.90 6.43 4.17
N GLN A 94 13.05 7.33 3.68
CA GLN A 94 11.73 7.60 4.23
C GLN A 94 10.85 6.35 4.25
N ARG A 95 10.82 5.57 3.16
CA ARG A 95 10.07 4.30 3.13
C ARG A 95 10.60 3.29 4.16
N ASN A 96 11.91 3.20 4.34
CA ASN A 96 12.50 2.32 5.33
C ASN A 96 12.21 2.78 6.77
N GLU A 97 12.24 4.08 7.04
CA GLU A 97 11.86 4.64 8.34
C GLU A 97 10.39 4.37 8.64
N HIS A 98 9.51 4.65 7.68
CA HIS A 98 8.08 4.35 7.81
C HIS A 98 7.81 2.85 8.04
N LEU A 99 8.52 1.98 7.33
CA LEU A 99 8.40 0.53 7.53
C LEU A 99 8.84 0.11 8.94
N LYS A 100 9.93 0.69 9.46
CA LYS A 100 10.40 0.43 10.83
C LYS A 100 9.36 0.87 11.86
N GLU A 101 8.77 2.05 11.70
CA GLU A 101 7.71 2.56 12.56
C GLU A 101 6.49 1.63 12.55
N MET A 102 6.05 1.19 11.37
CA MET A 102 4.94 0.25 11.23
C MET A 102 5.21 -1.09 11.92
N ILE A 103 6.43 -1.63 11.79
CA ILE A 103 6.84 -2.86 12.48
C ILE A 103 6.85 -2.64 13.99
N GLN A 104 7.37 -1.50 14.45
CA GLN A 104 7.43 -1.18 15.88
C GLN A 104 6.03 -1.04 16.49
N LEU A 105 5.14 -0.30 15.81
CA LEU A 105 3.74 -0.17 16.23
C LEU A 105 3.01 -1.51 16.24
N ALA A 106 3.27 -2.39 15.27
CA ALA A 106 2.69 -3.73 15.26
C ALA A 106 3.15 -4.56 16.47
N LYS A 107 4.46 -4.55 16.77
CA LYS A 107 5.01 -5.24 17.95
C LYS A 107 4.42 -4.68 19.25
N GLU A 108 4.42 -3.37 19.40
CA GLU A 108 3.87 -2.70 20.59
C GLU A 108 2.38 -3.00 20.78
N ARG A 109 1.59 -3.06 19.70
CA ARG A 109 0.19 -3.49 19.76
C ARG A 109 0.05 -4.93 20.25
N THR A 110 0.83 -5.85 19.71
CA THR A 110 0.77 -7.26 20.12
C THR A 110 1.20 -7.46 21.57
N GLU A 111 2.17 -6.70 22.07
CA GLU A 111 2.59 -6.76 23.47
C GLU A 111 1.50 -6.20 24.40
N ARG A 112 0.90 -5.06 24.06
CA ARG A 112 -0.22 -4.49 24.82
C ARG A 112 -1.44 -5.42 24.85
N GLU A 113 -1.71 -6.11 23.75
CA GLU A 113 -2.81 -7.07 23.67
C GLU A 113 -2.55 -8.26 24.59
N LYS A 114 -1.36 -8.86 24.53
CA LYS A 114 -0.97 -9.93 25.47
C LYS A 114 -1.04 -9.50 26.92
N GLU A 115 -0.59 -8.29 27.24
CA GLU A 115 -0.65 -7.78 28.61
C GLU A 115 -2.11 -7.61 29.08
N ARG A 116 -3.01 -7.16 28.20
CA ARG A 116 -4.44 -7.07 28.50
C ARG A 116 -5.03 -8.45 28.74
N ASP A 117 -4.75 -9.41 27.87
CA ASP A 117 -5.25 -10.78 27.99
C ASP A 117 -4.77 -11.44 29.28
N GLU A 118 -3.50 -11.23 29.66
CA GLU A 118 -2.96 -11.74 30.92
C GLU A 118 -3.63 -11.10 32.15
N ARG A 119 -3.89 -9.80 32.11
CA ARG A 119 -4.61 -9.09 33.18
C ARG A 119 -6.06 -9.59 33.28
N GLU A 120 -6.75 -9.71 32.16
CA GLU A 120 -8.12 -10.20 32.10
C GLU A 120 -8.22 -11.65 32.60
N LYS A 121 -7.31 -12.52 32.18
CA LYS A 121 -7.23 -13.91 32.67
C LYS A 121 -7.00 -13.98 34.18
N LYS A 122 -6.19 -13.08 34.75
CA LYS A 122 -5.98 -13.01 36.20
C LYS A 122 -7.25 -12.57 36.93
N ILE A 123 -7.96 -11.58 36.39
CA ILE A 123 -9.22 -11.10 36.94
C ILE A 123 -10.26 -12.22 36.89
N GLU A 124 -10.44 -12.87 35.75
CA GLU A 124 -11.39 -13.99 35.60
C GLU A 124 -11.07 -15.13 36.56
N ALA A 125 -9.79 -15.52 36.67
CA ALA A 125 -9.38 -16.55 37.61
C ALA A 125 -9.66 -16.17 39.07
N HIS A 126 -9.47 -14.89 39.42
CA HIS A 126 -9.78 -14.36 40.75
C HIS A 126 -11.29 -14.37 41.02
N GLU A 127 -12.11 -13.89 40.08
CA GLU A 127 -13.57 -13.89 40.19
C GLU A 127 -14.14 -15.31 40.30
N GLN A 128 -13.61 -16.26 39.51
CA GLN A 128 -13.97 -17.66 39.63
C GLN A 128 -13.58 -18.23 41.00
N SER A 129 -12.38 -17.91 41.49
CA SER A 129 -11.93 -18.34 42.82
C SER A 129 -12.80 -17.78 43.93
N GLU A 130 -13.22 -16.52 43.84
CA GLU A 130 -14.14 -15.91 44.80
C GLU A 130 -15.52 -16.56 44.75
N GLY A 131 -16.06 -16.82 43.56
CA GLY A 131 -17.34 -17.53 43.39
C GLY A 131 -17.30 -18.93 43.98
N ASP A 132 -16.23 -19.67 43.71
CA ASP A 132 -15.99 -20.99 44.26
C ASP A 132 -15.87 -20.94 45.80
N ALA A 133 -15.15 -19.97 46.36
CA ALA A 133 -15.02 -19.78 47.81
C ALA A 133 -16.36 -19.48 48.48
N LYS A 134 -17.20 -18.64 47.86
CA LYS A 134 -18.56 -18.34 48.35
C LYS A 134 -19.39 -19.62 48.43
N ILE A 135 -19.39 -20.44 47.39
CA ILE A 135 -20.13 -21.71 47.38
C ILE A 135 -19.61 -22.66 48.47
N MET A 136 -18.29 -22.74 48.66
CA MET A 136 -17.68 -23.57 49.70
C MET A 136 -18.08 -23.14 51.11
N ALA A 137 -18.20 -21.83 51.35
CA ALA A 137 -18.53 -21.25 52.65
C ALA A 137 -20.02 -21.37 53.04
N VAL A 138 -20.92 -21.66 52.10
CA VAL A 138 -22.36 -21.82 52.39
C VAL A 138 -22.57 -22.98 53.38
N ASP A 139 -23.13 -22.71 54.55
CA ASP A 139 -23.56 -23.75 55.48
C ASP A 139 -24.87 -24.38 54.99
N THR A 140 -24.87 -25.71 54.82
CA THR A 140 -26.00 -26.49 54.31
C THR A 140 -26.74 -27.23 55.42
N SER A 141 -26.37 -27.04 56.69
CA SER A 141 -26.99 -27.69 57.85
C SER A 141 -28.49 -27.41 57.97
N VAL A 142 -28.86 -26.15 57.74
CA VAL A 142 -30.24 -25.61 57.85
C VAL A 142 -31.05 -25.67 56.56
N MET A 143 -30.46 -26.16 55.46
CA MET A 143 -31.11 -26.24 54.15
C MET A 143 -31.98 -27.49 53.99
N GLY A 144 -32.95 -27.45 53.07
CA GLY A 144 -33.74 -28.61 52.67
C GLY A 144 -32.90 -29.66 51.92
N ASP A 145 -33.35 -30.90 51.85
CA ASP A 145 -32.54 -32.01 51.31
C ASP A 145 -32.11 -31.80 49.85
N ILE A 146 -32.99 -31.24 49.02
CA ILE A 146 -32.69 -30.93 47.61
C ILE A 146 -31.60 -29.85 47.49
N GLU A 147 -31.71 -28.77 48.27
CA GLU A 147 -30.74 -27.67 48.26
C GLU A 147 -29.38 -28.12 48.81
N ARG A 148 -29.42 -28.92 49.88
CA ARG A 148 -28.24 -29.53 50.49
C ARG A 148 -27.49 -30.40 49.50
N GLU A 149 -28.19 -31.24 48.75
CA GLU A 149 -27.60 -32.10 47.71
C GLU A 149 -26.97 -31.27 46.59
N TYR A 150 -27.65 -30.22 46.14
CA TYR A 150 -27.12 -29.29 45.12
C TYR A 150 -25.79 -28.66 45.56
N PHE A 151 -25.76 -28.02 46.73
CA PHE A 151 -24.54 -27.37 47.22
C PHE A 151 -23.43 -28.38 47.51
N ASN A 152 -23.75 -29.54 48.09
CA ASN A 152 -22.75 -30.58 48.34
C ASN A 152 -22.14 -31.11 47.04
N SER A 153 -22.95 -31.29 46.00
CA SER A 153 -22.47 -31.70 44.67
C SER A 153 -21.58 -30.63 44.06
N ARG A 154 -22.00 -29.36 44.14
CA ARG A 154 -21.22 -28.23 43.62
C ARG A 154 -19.87 -28.05 44.34
N LYS A 155 -19.83 -28.21 45.66
CA LYS A 155 -18.59 -28.20 46.45
C LYS A 155 -17.64 -29.32 46.03
N LYS A 156 -18.14 -30.53 45.80
CA LYS A 156 -17.32 -31.65 45.29
C LYS A 156 -16.70 -31.34 43.93
N GLU A 157 -17.50 -30.80 43.00
CA GLU A 157 -17.02 -30.38 41.67
C GLU A 157 -15.93 -29.29 41.75
N ILE A 158 -16.10 -28.30 42.63
CA ILE A 158 -15.10 -27.27 42.89
C ILE A 158 -13.78 -27.88 43.37
N ILE A 159 -13.84 -28.79 44.36
CA ILE A 159 -12.65 -29.46 44.89
C ILE A 159 -11.94 -30.25 43.80
N GLU A 160 -12.66 -31.00 42.98
CA GLU A 160 -12.09 -31.78 41.88
C GLU A 160 -11.42 -30.87 40.84
N ARG A 161 -12.07 -29.78 40.46
CA ARG A 161 -11.51 -28.79 39.52
C ARG A 161 -10.29 -28.05 40.07
N ILE A 162 -10.19 -27.85 41.38
CA ILE A 162 -8.97 -27.31 42.02
C ILE A 162 -7.86 -28.34 41.98
N ARG A 163 -8.17 -29.62 42.26
CA ARG A 163 -7.18 -30.71 42.18
C ARG A 163 -6.62 -30.85 40.78
N THR A 164 -7.46 -30.88 39.74
CA THR A 164 -6.99 -30.99 38.36
C THR A 164 -6.11 -29.81 37.96
N ARG A 165 -6.51 -28.56 38.30
CA ARG A 165 -5.69 -27.37 38.07
C ARG A 165 -4.32 -27.46 38.74
N SER A 166 -4.26 -27.92 39.99
CA SER A 166 -2.98 -28.06 40.72
C SER A 166 -2.05 -29.14 40.17
N THR A 167 -2.59 -30.16 39.48
CA THR A 167 -1.79 -31.25 38.90
C THR A 167 -1.27 -30.96 37.49
N THR A 168 -1.80 -29.94 36.80
CA THR A 168 -1.45 -29.62 35.40
C THR A 168 -0.45 -28.45 35.28
N THR A 169 -0.09 -27.81 36.40
CA THR A 169 1.03 -26.84 36.51
C THR A 169 2.30 -27.53 36.94
#